data_AF-A0AAV6VM50-F1
#
_entry.id   AF-A0AAV6VM50-F1
#
_cell.length_a   1.000
_cell.length_b   1.000
_cell.length_c   1.000
_cell.angle_alpha   90.00
_cell.angle_beta   90.00
_cell.angle_gamma   90.00
#
_symmetry.space_group_name_H-M   'P 1'
#
loop_
_entity.id
_entity.type
_entity.pdbx_description
1 polymer ?
#
loop_
_entity_poly.entity_id
_entity_poly.type
_entity_poly.pdbx_seq_one_letter_code
_entity_poly.pdbx_strand_id
1 'polypeptide(L)'
;MSDDERFLDNESDADKRAYHNLLERKRRDHIKDSFSSLRDALPAFKGDKVRASRAQILKKAADYIQITRRKNASHLADIDDLKRQNRILEEEIRTLQKARATGNYEAAAPILSALHSLSTHHGIKPSTLATYEQTDSDSEDSSEEESSNQRKKSKMNSNDL
;
A
#
# COMPACT_ATOMS: atom_id res chain seq x y z
N MET A 1 -26.88 49.23 -2.36
CA MET A 1 -27.41 48.18 -3.26
C MET A 1 -26.42 48.08 -4.40
N SER A 2 -25.64 46.99 -4.42
CA SER A 2 -24.51 46.82 -5.33
C SER A 2 -24.99 46.57 -6.76
N ASP A 3 -24.25 47.09 -7.74
CA ASP A 3 -24.57 47.00 -9.17
C ASP A 3 -24.67 45.56 -9.71
N ASP A 4 -24.17 44.57 -8.95
CA ASP A 4 -24.31 43.14 -9.25
C ASP A 4 -25.76 42.63 -9.21
N GLU A 5 -26.67 43.28 -8.48
CA GLU A 5 -28.08 42.86 -8.37
C GLU A 5 -28.97 43.47 -9.48
N ARG A 6 -28.48 44.47 -10.22
CA ARG A 6 -29.23 45.13 -11.30
C ARG A 6 -29.11 44.43 -12.66
N PHE A 7 -28.24 43.43 -12.78
CA PHE A 7 -28.01 42.75 -14.04
C PHE A 7 -29.04 41.64 -14.34
N LEU A 8 -29.85 41.23 -13.35
CA LEU A 8 -30.77 40.09 -13.48
C LEU A 8 -32.19 40.45 -13.93
N ASP A 9 -32.56 41.74 -13.89
CA ASP A 9 -33.95 42.16 -14.11
C ASP A 9 -34.24 42.61 -15.55
N ASN A 10 -33.22 42.67 -16.43
CA ASN A 10 -33.36 43.14 -17.81
C ASN A 10 -32.72 42.22 -18.87
N GLU A 11 -32.39 40.97 -18.50
CA GLU A 11 -31.99 39.93 -19.45
C GLU A 11 -33.24 39.29 -20.10
N SER A 12 -33.21 39.12 -21.41
CA SER A 12 -34.30 38.44 -22.12
C SER A 12 -34.42 36.99 -21.64
N ASP A 13 -35.60 36.37 -21.76
CA ASP A 13 -35.77 34.95 -21.46
C ASP A 13 -34.82 34.05 -22.27
N ALA A 14 -34.30 34.55 -23.40
CA ALA A 14 -33.29 33.86 -24.20
C ALA A 14 -31.91 33.90 -23.54
N ASP A 15 -31.53 35.03 -22.94
CA ASP A 15 -30.24 35.20 -22.24
C ASP A 15 -30.20 34.34 -20.97
N LYS A 16 -31.28 34.34 -20.19
CA LYS A 16 -31.43 33.47 -19.01
C LYS A 16 -31.30 31.98 -19.39
N ARG A 17 -31.90 31.57 -20.51
CA ARG A 17 -31.76 30.20 -21.05
C ARG A 17 -30.34 29.89 -21.51
N ALA A 18 -29.67 30.84 -22.16
CA ALA A 18 -28.28 30.68 -22.60
C ALA A 18 -27.32 30.54 -21.41
N TYR A 19 -27.47 31.40 -20.39
CA TYR A 19 -26.69 31.35 -19.16
C TYR A 19 -26.88 30.04 -18.40
N HIS A 20 -28.14 29.58 -18.25
CA HIS A 20 -28.42 28.28 -17.63
C HIS A 20 -27.75 27.12 -18.39
N ASN A 21 -27.82 27.11 -19.73
CA ASN A 21 -27.18 26.09 -20.56
C ASN A 21 -25.65 26.07 -20.43
N LEU A 22 -25.04 27.26 -20.32
CA LEU A 22 -23.61 27.43 -20.08
C LEU A 22 -23.23 26.83 -18.71
N LEU A 23 -23.97 27.19 -17.66
CA LEU A 23 -23.70 26.72 -16.30
C LEU A 23 -23.82 25.20 -16.19
N GLU A 24 -24.86 24.62 -16.81
CA GLU A 24 -25.04 23.17 -16.82
C GLU A 24 -23.94 22.46 -17.62
N ARG A 25 -23.45 23.05 -18.71
CA ARG A 25 -22.28 22.50 -19.43
C ARG A 25 -21.05 22.47 -18.53
N LYS A 26 -20.75 23.57 -17.85
CA LYS A 26 -19.65 23.65 -16.87
C LYS A 26 -19.80 22.58 -15.77
N ARG A 27 -21.01 22.40 -15.23
CA ARG A 27 -21.30 21.34 -14.24
C ARG A 27 -21.02 19.94 -14.79
N ARG A 28 -21.44 19.64 -16.03
CA ARG A 28 -21.20 18.33 -16.67
C ARG A 28 -19.72 18.07 -16.92
N ASP A 29 -18.96 19.10 -17.27
CA ASP A 29 -17.51 18.99 -17.45
C ASP A 29 -16.82 18.65 -16.12
N HIS A 30 -17.17 19.33 -15.04
CA HIS A 30 -16.64 19.01 -13.69
C HIS A 30 -16.94 17.57 -13.26
N ILE A 31 -18.15 17.07 -13.56
CA ILE A 31 -18.54 15.68 -13.28
C ILE A 31 -17.72 14.71 -14.14
N LYS A 32 -17.53 15.02 -15.42
CA LYS A 32 -16.73 14.21 -16.34
C LYS A 32 -15.28 14.08 -15.85
N ASP A 33 -14.70 15.16 -15.36
CA ASP A 33 -13.36 15.15 -14.78
C ASP A 33 -13.31 14.31 -13.52
N SER A 34 -14.30 14.45 -12.63
CA SER A 34 -14.44 13.63 -11.42
C SER A 34 -14.53 12.12 -11.74
N PHE A 35 -15.25 11.74 -12.78
CA PHE A 35 -15.31 10.34 -13.26
C PHE A 35 -13.97 9.86 -13.82
N SER A 36 -13.20 10.74 -14.45
CA SER A 36 -11.88 10.40 -14.98
C SER A 36 -10.90 10.14 -13.83
N SER A 37 -10.85 11.03 -12.84
CA SER A 37 -10.04 10.85 -11.63
C SER A 37 -10.43 9.58 -10.86
N LEU A 38 -11.74 9.29 -10.73
CA LEU A 38 -12.20 8.06 -10.08
C LEU A 38 -11.75 6.81 -10.85
N ARG A 39 -11.86 6.80 -12.18
CA ARG A 39 -11.40 5.67 -12.99
C ARG A 39 -9.91 5.42 -12.79
N ASP A 40 -9.09 6.48 -12.83
CA ASP A 40 -7.64 6.37 -12.78
C ASP A 40 -7.14 5.91 -11.40
N ALA A 41 -7.90 6.17 -10.34
CA ALA A 41 -7.63 5.67 -8.99
C ALA A 41 -7.91 4.15 -8.82
N LEU A 42 -8.71 3.54 -9.70
CA LEU A 42 -9.11 2.15 -9.58
C LEU A 42 -8.11 1.20 -10.25
N PRO A 43 -7.58 0.18 -9.54
CA PRO A 43 -6.63 -0.77 -10.12
C PRO A 43 -7.15 -1.52 -11.35
N ALA A 44 -8.46 -1.75 -11.43
CA ALA A 44 -9.10 -2.47 -12.54
C ALA A 44 -9.02 -1.75 -13.90
N PHE A 45 -8.68 -0.46 -13.90
CA PHE A 45 -8.56 0.36 -15.11
C PHE A 45 -7.13 0.89 -15.32
N LYS A 46 -6.17 0.46 -14.50
CA LYS A 46 -4.76 0.80 -14.70
C LYS A 46 -4.20 0.02 -15.89
N GLY A 47 -3.50 0.73 -16.77
CA GLY A 47 -2.71 0.10 -17.84
C GLY A 47 -3.44 -0.21 -19.14
N ASP A 48 -4.73 0.10 -19.27
CA ASP A 48 -5.48 -0.23 -20.48
C ASP A 48 -6.36 0.92 -20.97
N LYS A 49 -6.37 1.15 -22.29
CA LYS A 49 -7.21 2.17 -22.97
C LYS A 49 -8.68 1.75 -23.03
N VAL A 50 -9.11 0.80 -22.19
CA VAL A 50 -10.48 0.31 -22.16
C VAL A 50 -11.39 1.45 -21.74
N ARG A 51 -12.29 1.84 -22.65
CA ARG A 51 -13.32 2.83 -22.34
C ARG A 51 -14.29 2.25 -21.31
N ALA A 52 -14.06 2.57 -20.04
CA ALA A 52 -14.98 2.25 -18.98
C ALA A 52 -16.21 3.17 -19.04
N SER A 53 -17.40 2.58 -19.08
CA SER A 53 -18.66 3.32 -18.93
C SER A 53 -18.81 3.87 -17.50
N ARG A 54 -19.61 4.94 -17.33
CA ARG A 54 -19.90 5.50 -15.99
C ARG A 54 -20.44 4.45 -15.02
N ALA A 55 -21.34 3.58 -15.48
CA ALA A 55 -21.88 2.50 -14.66
C ALA A 55 -20.81 1.50 -14.21
N GLN A 56 -19.88 1.12 -15.10
CA GLN A 56 -18.76 0.24 -14.74
C GLN A 56 -17.81 0.90 -13.74
N ILE A 57 -17.52 2.20 -13.90
CA ILE A 57 -16.67 2.94 -12.95
C ILE A 57 -17.29 2.90 -11.55
N LEU A 58 -18.58 3.21 -11.42
CA LEU A 58 -19.29 3.18 -10.14
C LEU A 58 -19.31 1.76 -9.54
N LYS A 59 -19.61 0.75 -10.35
CA LYS A 59 -19.62 -0.65 -9.90
C LYS A 59 -18.25 -1.09 -9.38
N LYS A 60 -17.19 -0.84 -10.16
CA LYS A 60 -15.83 -1.20 -9.76
C LYS A 60 -15.32 -0.40 -8.57
N ALA A 61 -15.75 0.86 -8.41
CA ALA A 61 -15.46 1.63 -7.20
C ALA A 61 -16.10 1.01 -5.95
N ALA A 62 -17.38 0.64 -6.03
CA ALA A 62 -18.07 -0.02 -4.92
C ALA A 62 -17.41 -1.36 -4.56
N ASP A 63 -17.12 -2.18 -5.55
CA ASP A 63 -16.43 -3.46 -5.37
C ASP A 63 -15.05 -3.25 -4.72
N TYR A 64 -14.27 -2.27 -5.21
CA TYR A 64 -12.93 -1.99 -4.72
C TYR A 64 -12.93 -1.51 -3.25
N ILE A 65 -13.89 -0.67 -2.87
CA ILE A 65 -14.06 -0.23 -1.47
C ILE A 65 -14.35 -1.44 -0.57
N GLN A 66 -15.25 -2.33 -0.98
CA GLN A 66 -15.59 -3.52 -0.20
C GLN A 66 -14.39 -4.47 -0.04
N ILE A 67 -13.68 -4.75 -1.14
CA ILE A 67 -12.49 -5.61 -1.12
C ILE A 67 -11.42 -5.00 -0.22
N THR A 68 -11.14 -3.71 -0.37
CA THR A 68 -10.11 -3.02 0.43
C THR A 68 -10.47 -3.02 1.92
N ARG A 69 -11.74 -2.82 2.27
CA ARG A 69 -12.19 -2.93 3.68
C ARG A 69 -11.94 -4.32 4.26
N ARG A 70 -12.29 -5.39 3.53
CA ARG A 70 -12.05 -6.77 3.97
C ARG A 70 -10.57 -7.08 4.11
N LYS A 71 -9.75 -6.64 3.14
CA LYS A 71 -8.29 -6.80 3.19
C LYS A 71 -7.67 -6.08 4.38
N ASN A 72 -8.05 -4.82 4.62
CA ASN A 72 -7.58 -4.07 5.78
C ASN A 72 -7.97 -4.75 7.10
N ALA A 73 -9.19 -5.29 7.20
CA ALA A 73 -9.61 -6.03 8.39
C ALA A 73 -8.76 -7.31 8.61
N SER A 74 -8.49 -8.07 7.55
CA SER A 74 -7.57 -9.22 7.62
C SER A 74 -6.18 -8.80 8.06
N HIS A 75 -5.62 -7.76 7.45
CA HIS A 75 -4.28 -7.27 7.80
C HIS A 75 -4.20 -6.77 9.25
N LEU A 76 -5.26 -6.14 9.77
CA LEU A 76 -5.31 -5.75 11.18
C LEU A 76 -5.31 -6.96 12.11
N ALA A 77 -6.07 -8.02 11.78
CA ALA A 77 -6.03 -9.26 12.54
C ALA A 77 -4.63 -9.91 12.50
N ASP A 78 -4.00 -9.97 11.32
CA ASP A 78 -2.64 -10.50 11.17
C ASP A 78 -1.63 -9.70 12.01
N ILE A 79 -1.74 -8.37 12.01
CA ILE A 79 -0.91 -7.49 12.83
C ILE A 79 -1.09 -7.77 14.33
N ASP A 80 -2.33 -7.94 14.78
CA ASP A 80 -2.62 -8.19 16.20
C ASP A 80 -2.13 -9.57 16.65
N ASP A 81 -2.28 -10.58 15.80
CA ASP A 81 -1.76 -11.93 16.06
C ASP A 81 -0.23 -11.92 16.12
N LEU A 82 0.45 -11.23 15.19
CA LEU A 82 1.90 -11.08 15.21
C LEU A 82 2.38 -10.31 16.44
N LYS A 83 1.69 -9.24 16.84
CA LYS A 83 2.00 -8.50 18.08
C LYS A 83 1.85 -9.39 19.32
N ARG A 84 0.82 -10.22 19.36
CA ARG A 84 0.61 -11.17 20.46
C ARG A 84 1.74 -12.20 20.51
N GLN A 85 2.12 -12.76 19.37
CA GLN A 85 3.23 -13.73 19.27
C GLN A 85 4.56 -13.08 19.69
N ASN A 86 4.86 -11.88 19.19
CA ASN A 86 6.07 -11.15 19.58
C ASN A 86 6.12 -10.88 21.08
N ARG A 87 5.02 -10.47 21.70
CA ARG A 87 4.99 -10.27 23.16
C ARG A 87 5.31 -11.55 23.93
N ILE A 88 4.75 -12.68 23.50
CA ILE A 88 5.03 -13.99 24.13
C ILE A 88 6.51 -14.32 23.98
N LEU A 89 7.07 -14.18 22.76
CA LEU A 89 8.49 -14.46 22.51
C LEU A 89 9.42 -13.53 23.31
N GLU A 90 9.08 -12.24 23.43
CA GLU A 90 9.83 -11.28 24.26
C GLU A 90 9.81 -11.68 25.74
N GLU A 91 8.68 -12.14 26.26
CA GLU A 91 8.53 -12.65 27.64
C GLU A 91 9.34 -13.94 27.85
N GLU A 92 9.31 -14.86 26.89
CA GLU A 92 10.09 -16.10 26.91
C GLU A 92 11.60 -15.82 26.89
N ILE A 93 12.05 -14.94 25.99
CA ILE A 93 13.45 -14.50 25.90
C ILE A 93 13.89 -13.88 27.23
N ARG A 94 13.09 -12.97 27.80
CA ARG A 94 13.39 -12.33 29.09
C ARG A 94 13.50 -13.36 30.21
N THR A 95 12.62 -14.37 30.23
CA THR A 95 12.63 -15.44 31.22
C THR A 95 13.89 -16.30 31.09
N LEU A 96 14.27 -16.68 29.88
CA LEU A 96 15.49 -17.44 29.59
C LEU A 96 16.75 -16.65 29.94
N GLN A 97 16.80 -15.36 29.60
CA GLN A 97 17.91 -14.48 29.95
C GLN A 97 18.08 -14.37 31.46
N LYS A 98 16.97 -14.22 32.20
CA LYS A 98 16.99 -14.20 33.67
C LYS A 98 17.46 -15.53 34.25
N ALA A 99 16.94 -16.65 33.76
CA ALA A 99 17.34 -17.99 34.19
C ALA A 99 18.83 -18.25 33.94
N ARG A 100 19.35 -17.83 32.79
CA ARG A 100 20.78 -17.90 32.46
C ARG A 100 21.63 -17.05 33.42
N ALA A 101 21.18 -15.84 33.75
CA ALA A 101 21.91 -14.94 34.65
C ALA A 101 21.92 -15.43 36.11
N THR A 102 20.83 -16.03 36.58
CA THR A 102 20.71 -16.53 37.96
C THR A 102 21.13 -17.99 38.13
N GLY A 103 21.28 -18.74 37.02
CA GLY A 103 21.47 -20.19 37.03
C GLY A 103 20.23 -21.00 37.40
N ASN A 104 19.08 -20.35 37.66
CA ASN A 104 17.83 -21.03 38.03
C ASN A 104 16.88 -21.14 36.82
N TYR A 105 16.72 -22.36 36.30
CA TYR A 105 15.91 -22.67 35.11
C TYR A 105 14.47 -23.09 35.42
N GLU A 106 14.06 -23.11 36.68
CA GLU A 106 12.71 -23.55 37.06
C GLU A 106 11.60 -22.77 36.35
N ALA A 107 11.73 -21.43 36.25
CA ALA A 107 10.80 -20.57 35.54
C ALA A 107 10.84 -20.74 34.00
N ALA A 108 11.93 -21.25 33.45
CA ALA A 108 12.11 -21.47 32.01
C ALA A 108 11.74 -22.91 31.57
N ALA A 109 11.46 -23.81 32.51
CA ALA A 109 11.09 -25.20 32.25
C ALA A 109 9.97 -25.39 31.20
N PRO A 110 8.84 -24.65 31.22
CA PRO A 110 7.80 -24.83 30.21
C PRO A 110 8.28 -24.48 28.79
N ILE A 111 9.13 -23.46 28.66
CA ILE A 111 9.71 -23.01 27.38
C ILE A 111 10.64 -24.09 26.83
N LEU A 112 11.51 -24.63 27.68
CA LEU A 112 12.46 -25.69 27.30
C LEU A 112 11.74 -26.99 26.89
N SER A 113 10.65 -27.33 27.58
CA SER A 113 9.79 -28.48 27.24
C SER A 113 9.10 -28.32 25.88
N ALA A 114 8.57 -27.13 25.59
CA ALA A 114 7.97 -26.82 24.31
C ALA A 114 9.00 -26.92 23.16
N LEU A 115 10.22 -26.42 23.37
CA LEU A 115 11.33 -26.56 22.42
C LEU A 115 11.72 -28.02 22.17
N HIS A 116 11.82 -28.83 23.23
CA HIS A 116 12.14 -30.25 23.12
C HIS A 116 11.07 -31.00 22.31
N SER A 117 9.80 -30.73 22.59
CA SER A 117 8.67 -31.32 21.87
C SER A 117 8.67 -30.93 20.39
N LEU A 118 9.06 -29.71 20.05
CA LEU A 118 9.16 -29.26 18.67
C LEU A 118 10.35 -29.92 17.93
N SER A 119 11.48 -30.10 18.61
CA SER A 119 12.69 -30.76 18.10
C SER A 119 12.47 -32.24 17.78
N THR A 120 11.79 -32.98 18.66
CA THR A 120 11.49 -34.42 18.44
C THR A 120 10.51 -34.64 17.29
N HIS A 121 9.59 -33.71 17.06
CA HIS A 121 8.58 -33.84 16.00
C HIS A 121 9.09 -33.40 14.61
N HIS A 122 10.09 -32.52 14.54
CA HIS A 122 10.65 -31.99 13.29
C HIS A 122 12.05 -32.55 12.93
N GLY A 123 12.60 -33.48 13.72
CA GLY A 123 13.92 -34.07 13.46
C GLY A 123 15.07 -33.06 13.45
N ILE A 124 14.87 -31.88 14.06
CA ILE A 124 15.91 -30.86 14.20
C ILE A 124 16.84 -31.33 15.30
N LYS A 125 18.00 -31.87 14.91
CA LYS A 125 19.05 -32.25 15.85
C LYS A 125 19.50 -30.99 16.60
N PRO A 126 19.72 -31.06 17.93
CA PRO A 126 20.25 -29.91 18.67
C PRO A 126 21.60 -29.54 18.05
N SER A 127 21.67 -28.36 17.43
CA SER A 127 22.93 -27.78 16.98
C SER A 127 23.77 -27.55 18.24
N THR A 128 24.89 -28.27 18.34
CA THR A 128 25.86 -28.08 19.41
C THR A 128 26.30 -26.62 19.39
N LEU A 129 25.98 -25.92 20.47
CA LEU A 129 26.39 -24.56 20.82
C LEU A 129 27.75 -24.19 20.20
N ALA A 130 27.74 -23.53 19.05
CA ALA A 130 28.92 -22.86 18.53
C ALA A 130 29.15 -21.63 19.42
N THR A 131 30.27 -21.64 20.15
CA THR A 131 30.83 -20.49 20.85
C THR A 131 30.74 -19.28 19.93
N TYR A 132 29.96 -18.28 20.33
CA TYR A 132 29.85 -17.00 19.63
C TYR A 132 31.16 -16.25 19.86
N GLU A 133 32.17 -16.49 19.02
CA GLU A 133 33.31 -15.59 18.92
C GLU A 133 32.84 -14.31 18.22
N GLN A 134 32.93 -13.22 18.97
CA GLN A 134 32.80 -11.85 18.53
C GLN A 134 33.81 -11.62 17.39
N THR A 135 33.34 -11.64 16.14
CA THR A 135 34.09 -11.07 15.02
C THR A 135 33.44 -9.74 14.69
N ASP A 136 34.13 -8.66 15.06
CA ASP A 136 33.76 -7.31 14.66
C ASP A 136 33.93 -7.22 13.14
N SER A 137 32.80 -7.24 12.44
CA SER A 137 32.74 -7.05 10.99
C SER A 137 32.14 -5.69 10.73
N ASP A 138 32.99 -4.67 10.64
CA ASP A 138 32.66 -3.39 10.03
C ASP A 138 32.26 -3.64 8.57
N SER A 139 30.99 -3.41 8.25
CA SER A 139 30.53 -3.33 6.87
C SER A 139 29.88 -1.97 6.68
N GLU A 140 30.64 -1.16 5.95
CA GLU A 140 30.31 0.21 5.59
C GLU A 140 29.04 0.27 4.75
N ASP A 141 28.23 1.26 5.12
CA ASP A 141 27.18 1.91 4.38
C ASP A 141 27.66 2.31 2.96
N SER A 142 26.93 1.90 1.93
CA SER A 142 27.00 2.56 0.63
C SER A 142 25.61 2.68 0.04
N SER A 143 25.24 3.95 -0.11
CA SER A 143 23.98 4.49 -0.59
C SER A 143 23.77 4.26 -2.10
N GLU A 144 22.51 4.43 -2.45
CA GLU A 144 21.86 4.57 -3.76
C GLU A 144 22.70 5.26 -4.84
N GLU A 145 22.45 4.93 -6.12
CA GLU A 145 22.27 5.92 -7.19
C GLU A 145 21.66 5.27 -8.46
N GLU A 146 20.63 5.93 -8.96
CA GLU A 146 19.96 5.70 -10.23
C GLU A 146 20.93 5.89 -11.41
N SER A 147 20.72 5.14 -12.49
CA SER A 147 21.04 5.69 -13.81
C SER A 147 20.11 5.16 -14.89
N SER A 148 19.17 6.05 -15.23
CA SER A 148 18.50 6.15 -16.51
C SER A 148 19.47 5.91 -17.68
N ASN A 149 19.09 5.04 -18.62
CA ASN A 149 19.75 4.96 -19.92
C ASN A 149 18.71 5.11 -21.03
N GLN A 150 18.43 6.37 -21.36
CA GLN A 150 17.96 6.72 -22.70
C GLN A 150 19.14 6.65 -23.66
N ARG A 151 19.04 5.81 -24.70
CA ARG A 151 19.85 5.97 -25.91
C ARG A 151 18.96 6.15 -27.13
N LYS A 152 18.80 7.40 -27.52
CA LYS A 152 18.52 7.79 -28.91
C LYS A 152 19.75 7.41 -29.76
N LYS A 153 19.54 6.74 -30.89
CA LYS A 153 20.45 6.82 -32.03
C LYS A 153 19.64 7.03 -33.30
N SER A 154 19.74 8.25 -33.81
CA SER A 154 19.55 8.60 -35.21
C SER A 154 20.74 8.10 -36.03
N LYS A 155 20.49 7.58 -37.24
CA LYS A 155 21.24 7.98 -38.43
C LYS A 155 20.47 7.60 -39.70
N MET A 156 20.42 8.57 -40.61
CA MET A 156 19.99 8.50 -42.00
C MET A 156 20.94 7.66 -42.85
N ASN A 157 20.42 6.99 -43.88
CA ASN A 157 20.75 7.15 -45.32
C ASN A 157 20.09 5.98 -46.09
N SER A 158 19.19 6.23 -47.05
CA SER A 158 19.46 6.62 -48.45
C SER A 158 20.21 5.52 -49.21
N ASN A 159 19.50 4.74 -50.03
CA ASN A 159 19.68 4.71 -51.49
C ASN A 159 18.93 3.55 -52.19
N ASP A 160 18.24 3.93 -53.27
CA ASP A 160 18.14 3.26 -54.57
C ASP A 160 17.42 1.91 -54.71
N LEU A 161 16.15 1.97 -55.18
CA LEU A 161 15.61 1.46 -56.47
C LEU A 161 14.10 1.18 -56.36
#